data_AF-A0A931RU26-F1
#
_entry.id   AF-A0A931RU26-F1
#
_cell.length_a   1.000
_cell.length_b   1.000
_cell.length_c   1.000
_cell.angle_alpha   90.00
_cell.angle_beta   90.00
_cell.angle_gamma   90.00
#
_symmetry.space_group_name_H-M   'P 1'
#
loop_
_entity.id
_entity.type
_entity.pdbx_description
1 polymer ?
#
loop_
_entity_poly.entity_id
_entity_poly.type
_entity_poly.pdbx_seq_one_letter_code
_entity_poly.pdbx_strand_id
1 'polypeptide(L)'
;MEGKYTKILNEVFGVLGLSEQEKEMASESLKKKFFAELLVSLEERLPQSDRDWIAANINTQVIDQNAVAEIRQKIKHLYSREEITSKSHEVFNNLLARYVKFMTSRVGPDKSKKLEEVVSSIIFV
;
A
#
# COMPACT_ATOMS: atom_id res chain seq x y z
N MET A 1 -6.94 6.02 1.26
CA MET A 1 -6.68 5.05 0.17
C MET A 1 -7.76 5.27 -0.88
N GLU A 2 -7.40 5.37 -2.16
CA GLU A 2 -8.35 5.68 -3.23
C GLU A 2 -9.37 4.53 -3.42
N GLY A 3 -10.60 4.85 -3.85
CA GLY A 3 -11.69 3.87 -3.97
C GLY A 3 -11.37 2.69 -4.90
N LYS A 4 -10.54 2.91 -5.92
CA LYS A 4 -10.09 1.83 -6.84
C LYS A 4 -9.21 0.78 -6.15
N TYR A 5 -8.35 1.17 -5.21
CA TYR A 5 -7.53 0.24 -4.46
C TYR A 5 -8.38 -0.64 -3.55
N THR A 6 -9.37 -0.05 -2.89
CA THR A 6 -10.30 -0.78 -2.03
C THR A 6 -11.10 -1.81 -2.82
N LYS A 7 -11.53 -1.49 -4.05
CA LYS A 7 -12.21 -2.44 -4.92
C LYS A 7 -11.34 -3.67 -5.21
N ILE A 8 -10.08 -3.46 -5.59
CA ILE A 8 -9.13 -4.54 -5.90
C ILE A 8 -8.88 -5.42 -4.68
N LEU A 9 -8.65 -4.81 -3.51
CA LEU A 9 -8.47 -5.55 -2.27
C LEU A 9 -9.70 -6.40 -1.94
N ASN A 10 -10.91 -5.87 -2.13
CA ASN A 10 -12.14 -6.62 -1.91
C ASN A 10 -12.28 -7.81 -2.86
N GLU A 11 -11.88 -7.69 -4.12
CA GLU A 11 -11.86 -8.81 -5.08
C GLU A 11 -10.88 -9.89 -4.63
N VAL A 12 -9.65 -9.50 -4.24
CA VAL A 12 -8.64 -10.43 -3.70
C VAL A 12 -9.15 -11.14 -2.44
N PHE A 13 -9.73 -10.39 -1.49
CA PHE A 13 -10.27 -10.98 -0.26
C PHE A 13 -11.47 -11.89 -0.53
N GLY A 14 -12.29 -11.56 -1.54
CA GLY A 14 -13.37 -12.41 -2.00
C GLY A 14 -12.87 -13.76 -2.50
N VAL A 15 -11.79 -13.78 -3.30
CA VAL A 15 -11.15 -15.03 -3.76
C VAL A 15 -10.60 -15.86 -2.58
N LEU A 16 -9.99 -15.18 -1.61
CA LEU A 16 -9.48 -15.83 -0.40
C LEU A 16 -10.60 -16.41 0.46
N GLY A 17 -11.80 -15.83 0.40
CA GLY A 17 -12.94 -16.20 1.23
C GLY A 17 -12.80 -15.67 2.66
N LEU A 18 -12.16 -14.50 2.83
CA LEU A 18 -12.02 -13.87 4.14
C LEU A 18 -13.40 -13.43 4.67
N SER A 19 -13.62 -13.63 5.96
CA SER A 19 -14.73 -13.02 6.70
C SER A 19 -14.59 -11.49 6.74
N GLU A 20 -15.67 -10.78 7.07
CA GLU A 20 -15.63 -9.31 7.17
C GLU A 20 -14.60 -8.82 8.19
N GLN A 21 -14.45 -9.50 9.33
CA GLN A 21 -13.45 -9.16 10.33
C GLN A 21 -12.03 -9.34 9.79
N GLU A 22 -11.76 -10.44 9.05
CA GLU A 22 -10.47 -10.67 8.42
C GLU A 22 -10.17 -9.66 7.31
N LYS A 23 -11.19 -9.25 6.53
CA LYS A 23 -11.08 -8.19 5.52
C LYS A 23 -10.69 -6.86 6.14
N GLU A 24 -11.31 -6.51 7.26
CA GLU A 24 -11.01 -5.27 7.98
C GLU A 24 -9.55 -5.28 8.48
N MET A 25 -9.15 -6.34 9.18
CA MET A 25 -7.76 -6.49 9.68
C MET A 25 -6.73 -6.49 8.55
N ALA A 26 -6.97 -7.22 7.46
CA ALA A 26 -6.09 -7.26 6.30
C ALA A 26 -6.02 -5.90 5.61
N SER A 27 -7.16 -5.21 5.47
CA SER A 27 -7.23 -3.85 4.90
C SER A 27 -6.44 -2.85 5.73
N GLU A 28 -6.57 -2.87 7.04
CA GLU A 28 -5.81 -1.98 7.93
C GLU A 28 -4.31 -2.23 7.83
N SER A 29 -3.90 -3.51 7.85
CA SER A 29 -2.50 -3.89 7.70
C SER A 29 -1.92 -3.42 6.36
N LEU A 30 -2.65 -3.63 5.25
CA LEU A 30 -2.23 -3.18 3.92
C LEU A 30 -2.24 -1.66 3.81
N LYS A 31 -3.20 -0.95 4.42
CA LYS A 31 -3.20 0.52 4.45
C LYS A 31 -1.97 1.07 5.16
N LYS A 32 -1.58 0.49 6.30
CA LYS A 32 -0.38 0.88 7.04
C LYS A 32 0.88 0.66 6.20
N LYS A 33 1.03 -0.53 5.60
CA LYS A 33 2.16 -0.85 4.71
C LYS A 33 2.23 0.06 3.48
N PHE A 34 1.09 0.25 2.82
CA PHE A 34 0.98 1.15 1.67
C PHE A 34 1.42 2.57 2.03
N PHE A 35 0.95 3.09 3.16
CA PHE A 35 1.33 4.43 3.61
C PHE A 35 2.84 4.55 3.87
N ALA A 36 3.42 3.56 4.56
CA ALA A 36 4.84 3.52 4.86
C ALA A 36 5.68 3.50 3.58
N GLU A 37 5.37 2.59 2.66
CA GLU A 37 6.10 2.46 1.40
C GLU A 37 5.91 3.67 0.49
N LEU A 38 4.73 4.28 0.48
CA LEU A 38 4.49 5.51 -0.28
C LEU A 38 5.32 6.67 0.26
N LEU A 39 5.43 6.84 1.58
CA LEU A 39 6.27 7.87 2.16
C LEU A 39 7.75 7.66 1.79
N VAL A 40 8.26 6.44 1.91
CA VAL A 40 9.64 6.10 1.50
C VAL A 40 9.85 6.41 0.01
N SER A 41 8.88 6.09 -0.85
CA SER A 41 8.99 6.36 -2.29
C SER A 41 9.00 7.86 -2.67
N LEU A 42 8.58 8.72 -1.74
CA LEU A 42 8.49 10.18 -1.91
C LEU A 42 9.52 10.94 -1.05
N GLU A 43 10.39 10.23 -0.32
CA GLU A 43 11.28 10.87 0.64
C GLU A 43 12.48 11.57 -0.02
N GLU A 44 12.79 11.23 -1.27
CA GLU A 44 14.00 11.71 -1.97
C GLU A 44 14.10 13.24 -2.02
N ARG A 45 12.97 13.94 -2.23
CA ARG A 45 12.92 15.41 -2.27
C ARG A 45 12.76 16.07 -0.90
N LEU A 46 12.60 15.29 0.17
CA LEU A 46 12.47 15.83 1.52
C LEU A 46 13.84 16.25 2.10
N PRO A 47 13.86 17.23 3.02
CA PRO A 47 15.02 17.52 3.85
C PRO A 47 15.57 16.27 4.55
N GLN A 48 16.89 16.23 4.77
CA GLN A 48 17.55 15.08 5.41
C GLN A 48 16.92 14.71 6.76
N SER A 49 16.55 15.71 7.56
CA SER A 49 15.90 15.50 8.87
C SER A 49 14.59 14.72 8.76
N ASP A 50 13.80 14.95 7.70
CA ASP A 50 12.54 14.25 7.47
C ASP A 50 12.81 12.82 6.97
N ARG A 51 13.84 12.62 6.13
CA ARG A 51 14.27 11.28 5.69
C ARG A 51 14.73 10.42 6.86
N ASP A 52 15.55 10.99 7.74
CA ASP A 52 16.03 10.31 8.95
C ASP A 52 14.86 9.96 9.87
N TRP A 53 13.89 10.86 10.00
CA TRP A 53 12.68 10.60 10.77
C TRP A 53 11.86 9.47 10.16
N ILE A 54 11.64 9.46 8.84
CA ILE A 54 10.91 8.39 8.14
C ILE A 54 11.61 7.04 8.38
N ALA A 55 12.91 6.96 8.15
CA ALA A 55 13.69 5.74 8.33
C ALA A 55 13.60 5.19 9.78
N ALA A 56 13.62 6.08 10.78
CA ALA A 56 13.57 5.68 12.18
C ALA A 56 12.15 5.34 12.69
N ASN A 57 11.09 5.94 12.13
CA ASN A 57 9.76 5.92 12.75
C ASN A 57 8.67 5.25 11.92
N ILE A 58 8.82 5.11 10.60
CA ILE A 58 7.68 4.71 9.75
C ILE A 58 7.21 3.25 9.97
N ASN A 59 8.10 2.41 10.50
CA ASN A 59 7.82 1.00 10.80
C ASN A 59 7.55 0.74 12.29
N THR A 60 7.48 1.77 13.13
CA THR A 60 7.22 1.61 14.57
C THR A 60 5.72 1.46 14.84
N GLN A 61 5.38 0.87 15.99
CA GLN A 61 3.97 0.70 16.39
C GLN A 61 3.30 2.03 16.78
N VAL A 62 4.09 3.04 17.14
CA VAL A 62 3.60 4.35 17.60
C VAL A 62 4.19 5.41 16.68
N ILE A 63 3.37 5.87 15.73
CA ILE A 63 3.75 6.89 14.76
C ILE A 63 3.18 8.24 15.22
N ASP A 64 4.07 9.23 15.39
CA ASP A 64 3.66 10.61 15.65
C ASP A 64 2.86 11.16 14.45
N GLN A 65 1.57 11.40 14.69
CA GLN A 65 0.65 11.88 13.66
C GLN A 65 0.93 13.33 13.25
N ASN A 66 1.54 14.14 14.12
CA ASN A 66 1.88 15.52 13.81
C ASN A 66 3.06 15.56 12.82
N ALA A 67 4.12 14.80 13.11
CA ALA A 67 5.25 14.67 12.20
C ALA A 67 4.82 14.13 10.82
N VAL A 68 3.94 13.12 10.81
CA VAL A 68 3.33 12.62 9.56
C VAL A 68 2.56 13.70 8.81
N ALA A 69 1.77 14.52 9.51
CA ALA A 69 1.00 15.58 8.87
C ALA A 69 1.90 16.65 8.23
N GLU A 70 2.98 17.04 8.91
CA GLU A 70 3.97 17.97 8.37
C GLU A 70 4.68 17.43 7.13
N ILE A 71 5.16 16.18 7.19
CA ILE A 71 5.79 15.51 6.05
C ILE A 71 4.83 15.45 4.86
N ARG A 72 3.56 15.11 5.10
CA ARG A 72 2.53 15.09 4.03
C ARG A 72 2.33 16.46 3.39
N GLN A 73 2.38 17.55 4.16
CA GLN A 73 2.28 18.89 3.59
C GLN A 73 3.50 19.21 2.73
N LYS A 74 4.71 18.91 3.21
CA LYS A 74 5.95 19.09 2.43
C LYS A 74 5.90 18.32 1.11
N ILE A 75 5.47 17.06 1.13
CA ILE A 75 5.28 16.23 -0.08
C ILE A 75 4.34 16.90 -1.09
N LYS A 76 3.21 17.46 -0.64
CA LYS A 76 2.25 18.16 -1.52
C LYS A 76 2.83 19.40 -2.20
N HIS A 77 3.85 20.02 -1.60
CA HIS A 77 4.55 21.17 -2.20
C HIS A 77 5.70 20.74 -3.13
N LEU A 78 6.29 19.57 -2.89
CA LEU A 78 7.47 19.08 -3.61
C LEU A 78 7.14 18.18 -4.80
N TYR A 79 5.93 17.63 -4.84
CA TYR A 79 5.46 16.75 -5.89
C TYR A 79 4.12 17.25 -6.43
N SER A 80 3.98 17.15 -7.76
CA SER A 80 2.68 17.31 -8.40
C SER A 80 1.72 16.20 -7.98
N ARG A 81 0.42 16.46 -8.17
CA ARG A 81 -0.62 15.44 -7.94
C ARG A 81 -0.38 14.21 -8.81
N GLU A 82 0.03 14.40 -10.06
CA GLU A 82 0.29 13.31 -11.02
C GLU A 82 1.47 12.43 -10.57
N GLU A 83 2.55 13.03 -10.10
CA GLU A 83 3.69 12.27 -9.55
C GLU A 83 3.29 11.45 -8.31
N ILE A 84 2.53 12.06 -7.38
CA ILE A 84 2.02 11.36 -6.19
C ILE A 84 1.11 10.20 -6.62
N THR A 85 0.22 10.45 -7.59
CA THR A 85 -0.68 9.42 -8.12
C THR A 85 0.10 8.29 -8.79
N SER A 86 1.10 8.60 -9.62
CA SER A 86 1.95 7.61 -10.27
C SER A 86 2.70 6.75 -9.24
N LYS A 87 3.33 7.39 -8.24
CA LYS A 87 4.02 6.70 -7.14
C LYS A 87 3.08 5.84 -6.32
N SER A 88 1.85 6.31 -6.10
CA SER A 88 0.83 5.54 -5.40
C SER A 88 0.40 4.29 -6.17
N HIS A 89 0.30 4.33 -7.51
CA HIS A 89 0.05 3.13 -8.33
C HIS A 89 1.21 2.15 -8.25
N GLU A 90 2.44 2.65 -8.42
CA GLU A 90 3.66 1.83 -8.35
C GLU A 90 3.75 1.08 -7.02
N VAL A 91 3.59 1.79 -5.90
CA VAL A 91 3.63 1.20 -4.55
C VAL A 91 2.48 0.22 -4.34
N PHE A 92 1.26 0.56 -4.76
CA PHE A 92 0.11 -0.33 -4.60
C PHE A 92 0.29 -1.63 -5.41
N ASN A 93 0.71 -1.54 -6.67
CA ASN A 93 0.97 -2.70 -7.52
C ASN A 93 2.02 -3.63 -6.91
N ASN A 94 3.12 -3.06 -6.41
CA ASN A 94 4.19 -3.82 -5.76
C ASN A 94 3.72 -4.49 -4.47
N LEU A 95 2.97 -3.78 -3.64
CA LEU A 95 2.39 -4.32 -2.40
C LEU A 95 1.41 -5.45 -2.68
N LEU A 96 0.51 -5.25 -3.66
CA LEU A 96 -0.49 -6.23 -4.06
C LEU A 96 0.16 -7.50 -4.61
N ALA A 97 1.16 -7.36 -5.50
CA ALA A 97 1.89 -8.49 -6.07
C ALA A 97 2.59 -9.31 -4.98
N ARG A 98 3.25 -8.65 -4.00
CA ARG A 98 3.85 -9.34 -2.86
C ARG A 98 2.82 -10.04 -1.98
N TYR A 99 1.69 -9.37 -1.70
CA TYR A 99 0.61 -9.96 -0.90
C TYR A 99 0.02 -11.20 -1.60
N VAL A 100 -0.30 -11.11 -2.88
CA VAL A 100 -0.86 -12.23 -3.63
C VAL A 100 0.14 -13.37 -3.74
N LYS A 101 1.40 -13.11 -4.08
CA LYS A 101 2.46 -14.14 -4.11
C LYS A 101 2.60 -14.88 -2.76
N PHE A 102 2.50 -14.15 -1.66
CA PHE A 102 2.49 -14.75 -0.33
C PHE A 102 1.25 -15.64 -0.11
N MET A 103 0.08 -15.16 -0.52
CA MET A 103 -1.17 -15.93 -0.36
C MET A 103 -1.25 -17.14 -1.28
N THR A 104 -0.77 -17.09 -2.52
CA THR A 104 -0.78 -18.24 -3.46
C THR A 104 0.02 -19.43 -2.92
N SER A 105 1.07 -19.19 -2.13
CA SER A 105 1.81 -20.24 -1.43
C SER A 105 1.05 -20.92 -0.27
N ARG A 106 -0.14 -20.42 0.08
CA ARG A 106 -0.92 -20.82 1.26
C ARG A 106 -2.33 -21.29 0.92
N VAL A 107 -2.72 -21.23 -0.35
CA VAL A 107 -4.05 -21.63 -0.82
C VAL A 107 -3.95 -22.68 -1.92
N GLY A 108 -5.06 -23.38 -2.17
CA GLY A 108 -5.12 -24.40 -3.23
C GLY A 108 -4.99 -23.81 -4.64
N PRO A 109 -4.65 -24.65 -5.65
CA PRO A 109 -4.34 -24.22 -7.01
C PRO A 109 -5.45 -23.39 -7.67
N ASP A 110 -6.72 -23.72 -7.43
CA ASP A 110 -7.86 -22.98 -7.97
C ASP A 110 -7.95 -21.54 -7.45
N LYS A 111 -7.67 -21.34 -6.16
CA LYS A 111 -7.63 -20.00 -5.56
C LYS A 111 -6.39 -19.24 -6.02
N SER A 112 -5.25 -19.92 -6.13
CA SER A 112 -4.01 -19.29 -6.60
C SER A 112 -4.15 -18.74 -8.02
N LYS A 113 -4.72 -19.52 -8.94
CA LYS A 113 -4.99 -19.06 -10.31
C LYS A 113 -5.91 -17.84 -10.35
N LYS A 114 -7.01 -17.87 -9.59
CA LYS A 114 -7.94 -16.73 -9.51
C LYS A 114 -7.28 -15.47 -8.94
N LEU A 115 -6.39 -15.61 -7.95
CA LEU A 115 -5.66 -14.47 -7.41
C LEU A 115 -4.71 -13.86 -8.44
N GLU A 116 -4.02 -14.69 -9.22
CA GLU A 116 -3.14 -14.23 -10.31
C GLU A 116 -3.93 -13.53 -11.42
N GLU A 117 -5.12 -14.01 -11.77
CA GLU A 117 -6.03 -13.39 -12.73
C GLU A 117 -6.52 -12.00 -12.28
N VAL A 118 -6.91 -11.86 -11.00
CA VAL A 118 -7.31 -10.57 -10.42
C VAL A 118 -6.16 -9.56 -10.46
N VAL A 119 -4.93 -9.97 -10.14
CA VAL A 119 -3.79 -9.05 -10.18
C VAL A 119 -3.45 -8.67 -11.62
N SER A 120 -3.41 -9.64 -12.53
CA SER A 120 -3.00 -9.41 -13.92
C SER A 120 -3.97 -8.51 -14.70
N SER A 121 -5.25 -8.48 -14.31
CA SER A 121 -6.27 -7.66 -14.97
C SER A 121 -6.33 -6.21 -14.46
N ILE A 122 -5.65 -5.90 -13.35
CA ILE A 122 -5.83 -4.61 -12.67
C ILE A 122 -4.53 -3.85 -12.38
N ILE A 123 -3.35 -4.43 -12.64
CA ILE A 123 -2.08 -3.68 -12.55
C ILE A 123 -2.24 -2.39 -13.36
N PHE A 124 -2.13 -1.27 -12.64
CA PHE A 124 -2.17 0.05 -13.25
C PHE A 124 -0.94 0.17 -14.16
N VAL A 125 -1.19 0.26 -15.47
CA VAL A 125 -0.20 0.55 -16.54
C VAL A 125 -0.03 2.05 -16.67
#